data_AF-A0A838LNS1-F1
#
_entry.id   AF-A0A838LNS1-F1
#
_cell.length_a   1.000
_cell.length_b   1.000
_cell.length_c   1.000
_cell.angle_alpha   90.00
_cell.angle_beta   90.00
_cell.angle_gamma   90.00
#
_symmetry.space_group_name_H-M   'P 1'
#
loop_
_entity.id
_entity.type
_entity.pdbx_description
1 polymer ?
#
loop_
_entity_poly.entity_id
_entity_poly.type
_entity_poly.pdbx_seq_one_letter_code
_entity_poly.pdbx_strand_id
1 'polypeptide(L)'
;MGQDQSLSALEREIEETRENLAATIDQLLYRVHPKTIASREVSSIKAHFVDSRTGQPRTDNILKTAGVVVGVVALFVVVRRVVR
;
A
#
# COMPACT_ATOMS: atom_id res chain seq x y z
N MET A 1 -21.08 31.26 39.71
CA MET A 1 -21.82 32.06 38.71
C MET A 1 -20.98 32.45 37.49
N GLY A 2 -19.80 33.08 37.62
CA GLY A 2 -18.95 33.36 36.46
C GLY A 2 -18.19 32.13 35.90
N GLN A 3 -17.77 31.21 36.76
CA GLN A 3 -17.04 29.99 36.37
C GLN A 3 -17.94 28.97 35.64
N ASP A 4 -19.23 28.91 35.98
CA ASP A 4 -20.19 27.99 35.35
C ASP A 4 -20.47 28.36 33.88
N GLN A 5 -20.44 29.67 33.57
CA GLN A 5 -20.59 30.17 32.19
C GLN A 5 -19.33 29.88 31.35
N SER A 6 -18.13 29.97 31.93
CA SER A 6 -16.90 29.58 31.23
C SER A 6 -16.79 28.08 31.01
N LEU A 7 -17.28 27.26 31.95
CA LEU A 7 -17.30 25.80 31.81
C LEU A 7 -18.27 25.36 30.71
N SER A 8 -19.49 25.91 30.70
CA SER A 8 -20.46 25.61 29.63
C SER A 8 -20.03 26.10 28.25
N ALA A 9 -19.27 27.20 28.18
CA ALA A 9 -18.67 27.66 26.93
C ALA A 9 -17.57 26.70 26.44
N LEU A 10 -16.71 26.23 27.35
CA LEU A 10 -15.65 25.28 27.03
C LEU A 10 -16.21 23.91 26.61
N GLU A 11 -17.25 23.42 27.28
CA GLU A 11 -17.93 22.17 26.90
C GLU A 11 -18.49 22.24 25.47
N ARG A 12 -19.09 23.39 25.12
CA ARG A 12 -19.61 23.62 23.77
C ARG A 12 -18.51 23.64 22.72
N GLU A 13 -17.40 24.30 23.01
CA GLU A 13 -16.25 24.38 22.12
C GLU A 13 -15.57 23.02 21.93
N ILE A 14 -15.50 22.20 22.98
CA ILE A 14 -15.01 20.81 22.91
C ILE A 14 -15.93 19.96 22.01
N GLU A 15 -17.25 20.09 22.17
CA GLU A 15 -18.19 19.31 21.37
C GLU A 15 -18.12 19.68 19.89
N GLU A 16 -18.07 20.98 19.59
CA GLU A 16 -17.86 21.47 18.22
C GLU A 16 -16.52 20.98 17.64
N THR A 17 -15.46 20.99 18.44
CA THR A 17 -14.14 20.47 18.01
C THR A 17 -14.19 18.97 17.75
N ARG A 18 -14.93 18.19 18.55
CA ARG A 18 -15.11 16.75 18.35
C ARG A 18 -15.87 16.42 17.07
N GLU A 19 -16.96 17.14 16.80
CA GLU A 19 -17.73 16.97 15.56
C GLU A 19 -16.87 17.26 14.33
N ASN A 20 -16.10 18.35 14.36
CA ASN A 20 -15.16 18.70 13.29
C ASN A 20 -14.07 17.65 13.09
N LEU A 21 -13.54 17.08 14.18
CA LEU A 21 -12.53 16.03 14.12
C LEU A 21 -13.11 14.72 13.56
N ALA A 22 -14.31 14.32 13.98
CA ALA A 22 -14.99 13.15 13.44
C ALA A 22 -15.23 13.28 11.93
N ALA A 23 -15.71 14.45 11.48
CA ALA A 23 -15.90 14.75 10.07
C ALA A 23 -14.57 14.69 9.28
N THR A 24 -13.48 15.17 9.87
CA THR A 24 -12.14 15.12 9.25
C THR A 24 -11.60 13.69 9.18
N ILE A 25 -11.81 12.88 10.22
CA ILE A 25 -11.41 11.47 10.27
C ILE A 25 -12.16 10.65 9.21
N ASP A 26 -13.47 10.84 9.06
CA ASP A 26 -14.27 10.17 8.04
C ASP A 26 -13.79 10.51 6.61
N GLN A 27 -13.45 11.78 6.37
CA GLN A 27 -12.88 12.20 5.09
C GLN A 27 -11.49 11.58 4.83
N LEU A 28 -10.67 11.41 5.88
CA LEU A 28 -9.36 10.78 5.76
C LEU A 28 -9.50 9.29 5.45
N LEU A 29 -10.39 8.58 6.16
CA LEU A 29 -10.69 7.16 5.94
C LEU A 29 -11.09 6.86 4.50
N TYR A 30 -11.85 7.76 3.86
CA TYR A 30 -12.22 7.61 2.45
C TYR A 30 -11.07 7.91 1.49
N ARG A 31 -10.17 8.86 1.83
CA ARG A 31 -9.12 9.37 0.93
C ARG A 31 -7.83 8.54 0.97
N VAL A 32 -7.52 7.86 2.08
CA VAL A 32 -6.58 6.74 2.06
C VAL A 32 -7.31 5.48 1.61
N HIS A 33 -7.76 5.45 0.35
CA HIS A 33 -8.20 4.19 -0.24
C HIS A 33 -6.92 3.37 -0.54
N PRO A 34 -6.58 2.35 0.28
CA PRO A 34 -5.36 1.55 0.07
C PRO A 34 -5.36 0.89 -1.33
N LYS A 35 -6.55 0.71 -1.90
CA LYS A 35 -6.77 0.19 -3.25
C LYS A 35 -6.03 0.95 -4.34
N THR A 36 -5.90 2.28 -4.23
CA THR A 36 -5.20 3.08 -5.26
C THR A 36 -3.68 3.05 -5.09
N ILE A 37 -3.19 2.90 -3.86
CA ILE A 37 -1.75 2.73 -3.60
C ILE A 37 -1.32 1.34 -4.08
N ALA A 38 -2.06 0.30 -3.66
CA ALA A 38 -1.81 -1.07 -4.08
C ALA A 38 -1.92 -1.24 -5.60
N SER A 39 -2.89 -0.60 -6.27
CA SER A 39 -3.00 -0.70 -7.72
C SER A 39 -1.84 -0.05 -8.46
N ARG A 40 -1.31 1.08 -7.95
CA ARG A 40 -0.11 1.73 -8.52
C ARG A 40 1.13 0.85 -8.37
N GLU A 41 1.28 0.21 -7.22
CA GLU A 41 2.40 -0.69 -6.94
C GLU A 41 2.33 -1.97 -7.77
N VAL A 42 1.14 -2.58 -7.90
CA VAL A 42 0.94 -3.71 -8.82
C VAL A 42 1.21 -3.30 -10.27
N SER A 43 0.78 -2.11 -10.67
CA SER A 43 1.00 -1.63 -12.03
C SER A 43 2.47 -1.35 -12.33
N SER A 44 3.25 -0.86 -11.36
CA SER A 44 4.69 -0.64 -11.54
C SER A 44 5.43 -1.96 -11.70
N ILE A 45 5.09 -2.96 -10.88
CA ILE A 45 5.63 -4.33 -11.01
C ILE A 45 5.28 -4.90 -12.39
N LYS A 46 4.02 -4.77 -12.82
CA LYS A 46 3.58 -5.27 -14.13
C LYS A 46 4.30 -4.55 -15.29
N ALA A 47 4.62 -3.27 -15.15
CA ALA A 47 5.34 -2.50 -16.17
C ALA A 47 6.77 -3.03 -16.43
N HIS A 48 7.37 -3.75 -15.48
CA HIS A 48 8.65 -4.44 -15.72
C HIS A 48 8.52 -5.61 -16.69
N PHE A 49 7.35 -6.25 -16.76
CA PHE A 49 7.12 -7.47 -17.55
C PHE A 49 6.20 -7.26 -18.74
N VAL A 50 5.44 -6.16 -18.78
CA VAL A 50 4.50 -5.84 -19.85
C VAL A 50 4.67 -4.37 -20.22
N ASP A 51 4.83 -4.10 -21.52
CA ASP A 51 4.93 -2.73 -21.99
C ASP A 51 3.62 -1.97 -21.76
N SER A 52 3.70 -0.84 -21.06
CA SER A 52 2.51 -0.07 -20.68
C SER A 52 1.88 0.70 -21.84
N ARG A 53 2.59 0.91 -22.96
CA ARG A 53 2.06 1.61 -24.14
C ARG A 53 1.43 0.65 -25.13
N THR A 54 2.02 -0.52 -25.32
CA THR A 54 1.59 -1.48 -26.35
C THR A 54 0.90 -2.71 -25.79
N GLY A 55 0.97 -2.95 -24.47
CA GLY A 55 0.43 -4.14 -23.83
C GLY A 55 1.23 -5.42 -24.11
N GLN A 56 2.35 -5.32 -24.84
CA GLN A 56 3.13 -6.49 -25.23
C GLN A 56 3.97 -7.02 -24.06
N PRO A 57 4.02 -8.34 -23.82
CA PRO A 57 4.91 -8.93 -22.84
C PRO A 57 6.38 -8.64 -23.18
N ARG A 58 7.16 -8.20 -22.18
CA ARG A 58 8.61 -8.02 -22.25
C ARG A 58 9.29 -9.37 -22.06
N THR A 59 9.26 -10.18 -23.12
CA THR A 59 9.80 -11.55 -23.14
C THR A 59 11.24 -11.63 -22.67
N ASP A 60 12.08 -10.63 -22.96
CA ASP A 60 13.46 -10.55 -22.48
C ASP A 60 13.55 -10.52 -20.94
N ASN A 61 12.78 -9.64 -20.29
CA ASN A 61 12.76 -9.53 -18.82
C ASN A 61 12.15 -10.79 -18.17
N ILE A 62 11.08 -11.31 -18.76
CA ILE A 62 10.44 -12.56 -18.30
C ILE A 62 11.43 -13.72 -18.36
N LEU A 63 12.15 -13.88 -19.47
CA LEU A 63 13.11 -14.95 -19.66
C LEU A 63 14.28 -14.84 -18.68
N LYS A 64 14.79 -13.63 -18.43
CA LYS A 64 15.84 -13.37 -17.43
C LYS A 64 15.39 -13.76 -16.02
N THR A 65 14.22 -13.31 -15.59
CA THR A 65 13.70 -13.65 -14.25
C THR A 65 13.45 -15.16 -14.12
N ALA A 66 12.89 -15.80 -15.15
CA ALA A 66 12.69 -17.24 -15.17
C ALA A 66 14.02 -18.00 -15.05
N GLY A 67 15.04 -17.60 -15.81
CA GLY A 67 16.38 -18.19 -15.74
C GLY A 67 17.00 -18.09 -14.35
N VAL A 68 16.87 -16.94 -13.68
CA VAL A 68 17.35 -16.74 -12.31
C VAL A 68 16.64 -17.67 -11.34
N VAL A 69 15.30 -17.75 -11.41
CA VAL A 69 14.52 -18.63 -10.53
C VAL A 69 14.93 -20.09 -10.71
N VAL A 70 15.03 -20.55 -11.95
CA VAL A 70 15.48 -21.92 -12.26
C VAL A 70 16.89 -22.17 -11.73
N GLY A 71 17.82 -21.23 -11.91
CA GLY A 71 19.19 -21.33 -11.40
C GLY A 71 19.24 -21.44 -9.87
N VAL A 72 18.45 -20.63 -9.16
CA VAL A 72 18.37 -20.68 -7.69
C VAL A 72 17.79 -22.01 -7.22
N VAL A 73 16.71 -22.48 -7.84
CA VAL A 73 16.11 -23.78 -7.50
C VAL A 73 17.11 -24.92 -7.75
N ALA A 74 17.78 -24.92 -8.91
CA ALA A 74 18.80 -25.90 -9.23
C ALA A 74 19.94 -25.89 -8.21
N LEU A 75 20.42 -24.70 -7.82
CA LEU A 75 21.44 -24.54 -6.78
C LEU A 75 20.97 -25.15 -5.44
N PHE A 76 19.75 -24.84 -5.00
CA PHE A 76 19.18 -25.41 -3.77
C PHE A 76 19.07 -26.94 -3.83
N VAL A 77 18.64 -27.49 -4.97
CA VAL A 77 18.54 -28.93 -5.18
C VAL A 77 19.93 -29.58 -5.11
N VAL A 78 20.94 -28.99 -5.75
CA VAL A 78 22.33 -29.48 -5.72
C VAL A 78 22.89 -29.43 -4.30
N VAL A 79 22.72 -28.31 -3.58
CA VAL A 79 23.16 -28.19 -2.18
C VAL A 79 22.48 -29.25 -1.32
N ARG A 80 21.16 -29.42 -1.46
CA ARG A 80 20.40 -30.45 -0.74
C ARG A 80 20.84 -31.88 -1.10
N ARG A 81 21.28 -32.11 -2.33
CA ARG A 81 21.80 -33.40 -2.82
C ARG A 81 23.16 -33.73 -2.22
N VAL A 82 24.01 -32.72 -1.97
CA VAL A 82 25.38 -32.88 -1.45
C VAL A 82 25.40 -33.00 0.09
N VAL A 83 24.49 -32.29 0.78
CA VAL A 83 24.42 -32.29 2.25
C VAL A 83 23.67 -33.51 2.80
N ARG A 84 22.90 -34.23 1.97
CA ARG A 84 22.24 -35.49 2.32
C ARG A 84 23.07 -36.69 1.89
#